data_AF-A0A4Q3GUK0-F1
#
_entry.id   AF-A0A4Q3GUK0-F1
#
_cell.length_a   1.000
_cell.length_b   1.000
_cell.length_c   1.000
_cell.angle_alpha   90.00
_cell.angle_beta   90.00
_cell.angle_gamma   90.00
#
_symmetry.space_group_name_H-M   'P 1'
#
loop_
_entity.id
_entity.type
_entity.pdbx_description
1 polymer ?
#
loop_
_entity_poly.entity_id
_entity_poly.type
_entity_poly.pdbx_seq_one_letter_code
_entity_poly.pdbx_strand_id
1 'polypeptide(L)'
;MDLASAMWSNTAPEGSDYFDAAHLRLFSKSFNAAYRDAKKYAYLEDGGLFEYDVVTNSQEGCPLKDVSIAPAAEQAGVTTVTVTFKAMSCYQDETVSEVRFKVVTEDGTSVIADLDRIVDGKPVSLVAEMKTIAQEGASPPATQQE
;
A
#
# COMPACT_ATOMS: atom_id res chain seq x y z
N MET A 1 8.68 -5.40 2.89
CA MET A 1 8.13 -6.77 2.87
C MET A 1 8.24 -7.45 4.22
N ASP A 2 9.33 -7.29 4.97
CA ASP A 2 9.46 -7.90 6.31
C ASP A 2 8.28 -7.60 7.24
N LEU A 3 7.84 -6.34 7.30
CA LEU A 3 6.66 -5.96 8.08
C LEU A 3 5.40 -6.70 7.63
N ALA A 4 5.13 -6.75 6.32
CA ALA A 4 3.99 -7.48 5.76
C ALA A 4 4.05 -8.96 6.14
N SER A 5 5.20 -9.61 5.95
CA SER A 5 5.40 -11.00 6.32
C SER A 5 5.17 -11.24 7.82
N ALA A 6 5.61 -10.31 8.68
CA ALA A 6 5.41 -10.40 10.12
C ALA A 6 3.95 -10.20 10.52
N MET A 7 3.25 -9.23 9.93
CA MET A 7 1.82 -8.99 10.16
C MET A 7 1.00 -10.23 9.79
N TRP A 8 1.22 -10.78 8.58
CA TRP A 8 0.51 -11.98 8.10
C TRP A 8 0.94 -13.29 8.76
N SER A 9 2.03 -13.28 9.53
CA SER A 9 2.45 -14.40 10.38
C SER A 9 2.08 -14.22 11.85
N ASN A 10 1.38 -13.13 12.22
CA ASN A 10 1.08 -12.74 13.60
C ASN A 10 2.34 -12.65 14.49
N THR A 11 3.46 -12.20 13.92
CA THR A 11 4.74 -11.99 14.60
C THR A 11 5.19 -10.54 14.63
N ALA A 12 4.43 -9.64 13.98
CA ALA A 12 4.65 -8.21 14.10
C ALA A 12 4.34 -7.71 15.53
N PRO A 13 5.06 -6.69 16.03
CA PRO A 13 4.67 -6.00 17.26
C PRO A 13 3.20 -5.55 17.23
N GLU A 14 2.55 -5.57 18.38
CA GLU A 14 1.16 -5.08 18.51
C GLU A 14 1.05 -3.63 18.02
N GLY A 15 0.02 -3.35 17.23
CA GLY A 15 -0.21 -2.02 16.64
C GLY A 15 0.72 -1.66 15.46
N SER A 16 1.49 -2.61 14.93
CA SER A 16 2.28 -2.39 13.71
C SER A 16 1.39 -2.01 12.53
N ASP A 17 1.79 -0.96 11.82
CA ASP A 17 1.09 -0.47 10.63
C ASP A 17 2.09 0.05 9.60
N TYR A 18 1.82 -0.13 8.31
CA TYR A 18 2.70 0.35 7.22
C TYR A 18 2.92 1.87 7.26
N PHE A 19 1.99 2.61 7.88
CA PHE A 19 1.94 4.06 7.95
C PHE A 19 2.06 4.58 9.38
N ASP A 20 2.59 3.78 10.31
CA ASP A 20 3.04 4.30 11.60
C ASP A 20 4.26 5.25 11.44
N ALA A 21 4.59 5.97 12.51
CA ALA A 21 5.71 6.93 12.47
C ALA A 21 7.07 6.29 12.16
N ALA A 22 7.28 5.02 12.49
CA ALA A 22 8.53 4.31 12.25
C ALA A 22 8.67 3.88 10.78
N HIS A 23 7.57 3.66 10.08
CA HIS A 23 7.53 3.20 8.70
C HIS A 23 7.25 4.31 7.69
N LEU A 24 6.61 5.42 8.06
CA LEU A 24 6.39 6.57 7.17
C LEU A 24 7.69 7.17 6.59
N ARG A 25 8.84 6.96 7.25
CA ARG A 25 10.17 7.35 6.73
C ARG A 25 10.62 6.55 5.49
N LEU A 26 9.98 5.42 5.21
CA LEU A 26 10.24 4.59 4.03
C LEU A 26 9.56 5.18 2.78
N PHE A 27 8.61 6.09 2.96
CA PHE A 27 7.81 6.69 1.91
C PHE A 27 8.28 8.11 1.60
N SER A 28 8.09 8.53 0.35
CA SER A 28 8.46 9.88 -0.09
C SER A 28 7.63 10.95 0.63
N LYS A 29 8.15 12.18 0.66
CA LYS A 29 7.38 13.34 1.15
C LYS A 29 6.03 13.51 0.45
N SER A 30 5.98 13.24 -0.86
CA SER A 30 4.75 13.35 -1.65
C SER A 30 3.72 12.26 -1.30
N PHE A 31 4.17 11.03 -1.05
CA PHE A 31 3.32 9.96 -0.54
C PHE A 31 2.75 10.34 0.83
N ASN A 32 3.62 10.77 1.76
CA ASN A 32 3.22 11.16 3.11
C ASN A 32 2.24 12.35 3.11
N ALA A 33 2.38 13.28 2.16
CA ALA A 33 1.41 14.36 1.98
C ALA A 33 0.03 13.83 1.53
N ALA A 34 -0.01 12.95 0.53
CA ALA A 34 -1.25 12.33 0.06
C ALA A 34 -1.93 11.52 1.17
N TYR A 35 -1.17 10.71 1.93
CA TYR A 35 -1.68 9.95 3.06
C TYR A 35 -2.29 10.84 4.13
N ARG A 36 -1.58 11.90 4.55
CA ARG A 36 -2.09 12.85 5.55
C ARG A 36 -3.36 13.55 5.08
N ASP A 37 -3.43 13.93 3.80
CA ASP A 37 -4.61 14.60 3.25
C ASP A 37 -5.82 13.67 3.19
N ALA A 38 -5.62 12.42 2.80
CA ALA A 38 -6.66 11.40 2.79
C ALA A 38 -7.14 11.05 4.22
N LYS A 39 -6.21 10.94 5.18
CA LYS A 39 -6.51 10.58 6.58
C LYS A 39 -7.41 11.58 7.30
N LYS A 40 -7.53 12.82 6.82
CA LYS A 40 -8.52 13.80 7.32
C LYS A 40 -9.97 13.32 7.15
N TYR A 41 -10.19 12.41 6.22
CA TYR A 41 -11.50 11.85 5.88
C TYR A 41 -11.53 10.33 6.14
N ALA A 42 -10.61 9.82 6.97
CA ALA A 42 -10.68 8.45 7.44
C ALA A 42 -11.99 8.24 8.21
N TYR A 43 -12.71 7.19 7.86
CA TYR A 43 -14.03 6.86 8.42
C TYR A 43 -14.02 5.58 9.26
N LEU A 44 -12.88 4.88 9.31
CA LEU A 44 -12.72 3.66 10.10
C LEU A 44 -12.57 3.99 11.58
N GLU A 45 -13.17 3.17 12.44
CA GLU A 45 -13.21 3.40 13.89
C GLU A 45 -11.82 3.38 14.54
N ASP A 46 -10.89 2.60 13.97
CA ASP A 46 -9.49 2.52 14.39
C ASP A 46 -8.62 3.67 13.84
N GLY A 47 -9.20 4.56 13.03
CA GLY A 47 -8.49 5.63 12.33
C GLY A 47 -7.65 5.16 11.14
N GLY A 48 -7.83 3.91 10.71
CA GLY A 48 -7.28 3.37 9.47
C GLY A 48 -7.86 4.07 8.24
N LEU A 49 -7.11 4.06 7.14
CA LEU A 49 -7.55 4.66 5.88
C LEU A 49 -8.15 3.63 4.91
N PHE A 50 -7.70 2.38 4.99
CA PHE A 50 -8.09 1.30 4.08
C PHE A 50 -8.66 0.15 4.89
N GLU A 51 -9.76 -0.43 4.41
CA GLU A 51 -10.39 -1.61 5.01
C GLU A 51 -9.67 -2.92 4.66
N TYR A 52 -8.53 -2.83 3.96
CA TYR A 52 -7.78 -3.97 3.44
C TYR A 52 -6.27 -3.71 3.55
N ASP A 53 -5.47 -4.78 3.53
CA ASP A 53 -4.02 -4.67 3.48
C ASP A 53 -3.58 -4.21 2.08
N VAL A 54 -2.92 -3.06 2.01
CA VAL A 54 -2.52 -2.43 0.75
C VAL A 54 -1.38 -3.16 0.02
N VAL A 55 -0.63 -4.02 0.70
CA VAL A 55 0.45 -4.82 0.11
C VAL A 55 -0.11 -6.10 -0.50
N THR A 56 -1.00 -6.80 0.23
CA THR A 56 -1.63 -8.05 -0.26
C THR A 56 -2.89 -7.82 -1.07
N ASN A 57 -3.44 -6.61 -1.03
CA ASN A 57 -4.73 -6.25 -1.62
C ASN A 57 -5.88 -7.15 -1.12
N SER A 58 -5.89 -7.46 0.17
CA SER A 58 -6.87 -8.38 0.76
C SER A 58 -7.20 -8.07 2.22
N GLN A 59 -8.37 -8.51 2.67
CA GLN A 59 -8.79 -8.50 4.08
C GLN A 59 -8.42 -9.81 4.79
N GLU A 60 -8.34 -10.89 4.02
CA GLU A 60 -8.05 -12.23 4.51
C GLU A 60 -6.81 -12.77 3.84
N GLY A 61 -6.17 -13.73 4.49
CA GLY A 61 -4.94 -14.29 3.97
C GLY A 61 -4.24 -15.18 4.96
N CYS A 62 -3.10 -15.64 4.52
CA CYS A 62 -2.22 -16.59 5.18
C CYS A 62 -0.84 -15.96 5.34
N PRO A 63 0.05 -16.55 6.17
CA PRO A 63 1.46 -16.20 6.17
C PRO A 63 2.01 -16.20 4.74
N LEU A 64 2.67 -15.10 4.37
CA LEU A 64 3.20 -14.92 3.02
C LEU A 64 4.25 -16.01 2.72
N LYS A 65 4.11 -16.69 1.59
CA LYS A 65 5.07 -17.66 1.09
C LYS A 65 5.69 -17.22 -0.22
N ASP A 66 6.87 -17.79 -0.50
CA ASP A 66 7.57 -17.60 -1.77
C ASP A 66 7.75 -16.13 -2.14
N VAL A 67 8.03 -15.28 -1.15
CA VAL A 67 8.25 -13.84 -1.35
C VAL A 67 9.48 -13.65 -2.24
N SER A 68 9.30 -13.04 -3.40
CA SER A 68 10.36 -12.68 -4.34
C SER A 68 10.34 -11.19 -4.60
N ILE A 69 11.53 -10.57 -4.64
CA ILE A 69 11.70 -9.13 -4.84
C ILE A 69 12.62 -8.93 -6.04
N ALA A 70 12.12 -8.27 -7.08
CA ALA A 70 12.82 -8.06 -8.33
C ALA A 70 12.82 -6.56 -8.71
N PRO A 71 13.91 -5.82 -8.43
CA PRO A 71 14.06 -4.46 -8.93
C PRO A 71 14.30 -4.48 -10.45
N ALA A 72 13.55 -3.65 -11.18
CA ALA A 72 13.81 -3.35 -12.58
C ALA A 72 14.93 -2.31 -12.74
N ALA A 73 15.37 -2.07 -13.98
CA ALA A 73 16.22 -0.93 -14.28
C ALA A 73 15.49 0.38 -13.97
N GLU A 74 16.23 1.38 -13.51
CA GLU A 74 15.67 2.72 -13.32
C GLU A 74 15.23 3.30 -14.67
N GLN A 75 14.01 3.82 -14.71
CA GLN A 75 13.46 4.51 -15.87
C GLN A 75 12.88 5.85 -15.43
N ALA A 76 13.39 6.93 -16.03
CA ALA A 76 12.97 8.31 -15.72
C ALA A 76 13.03 8.65 -14.21
N GLY A 77 14.08 8.21 -13.52
CA GLY A 77 14.27 8.48 -12.08
C GLY A 77 13.42 7.62 -11.15
N VAL A 78 12.74 6.59 -11.69
CA VAL A 78 11.92 5.66 -10.91
C VAL A 78 12.43 4.23 -11.12
N THR A 79 12.70 3.53 -10.03
CA THR A 79 12.94 2.09 -10.02
C THR A 79 11.64 1.38 -9.64
N THR A 80 11.09 0.57 -10.55
CA THR A 80 9.95 -0.29 -10.21
C THR A 80 10.48 -1.56 -9.56
N VAL A 81 10.06 -1.85 -8.34
CA VAL A 81 10.38 -3.08 -7.62
C VAL A 81 9.15 -3.97 -7.61
N THR A 82 9.16 -5.03 -8.43
CA THR A 82 8.10 -6.02 -8.46
C THR A 82 8.29 -7.00 -7.31
N VAL A 83 7.26 -7.19 -6.51
CA VAL A 83 7.24 -8.18 -5.44
C VAL A 83 6.12 -9.17 -5.71
N THR A 84 6.46 -10.45 -5.68
CA THR A 84 5.49 -11.54 -5.79
C THR A 84 5.50 -12.41 -4.54
N PHE A 85 4.35 -12.98 -4.20
CA PHE A 85 4.18 -13.85 -3.04
C PHE A 85 2.88 -14.65 -3.17
N LYS A 86 2.73 -15.70 -2.36
CA LYS A 86 1.46 -16.40 -2.17
C LYS A 86 0.85 -15.97 -0.84
N ALA A 87 -0.36 -15.40 -0.91
CA ALA A 87 -1.09 -14.93 0.28
C ALA A 87 -2.23 -15.87 0.72
N MET A 88 -2.57 -16.90 -0.05
CA MET A 88 -3.75 -17.76 0.21
C MET A 88 -3.40 -19.25 0.42
N SER A 89 -2.12 -19.58 0.62
CA SER A 89 -1.64 -20.98 0.65
C SER A 89 -2.25 -21.86 1.74
N CYS A 90 -2.72 -21.29 2.86
CA CYS A 90 -3.42 -22.02 3.91
C CYS A 90 -4.83 -22.48 3.50
N TYR A 91 -5.38 -21.90 2.43
CA TYR A 91 -6.61 -22.33 1.77
C TYR A 91 -6.35 -23.28 0.58
N GLN A 92 -5.13 -23.81 0.44
CA GLN A 92 -4.68 -24.62 -0.71
C GLN A 92 -4.74 -23.87 -2.04
N ASP A 93 -4.74 -22.54 -1.98
CA ASP A 93 -4.64 -21.67 -3.15
C ASP A 93 -3.19 -21.22 -3.34
N GLU A 94 -2.60 -21.65 -4.44
CA GLU A 94 -1.21 -21.39 -4.82
C GLU A 94 -1.06 -20.19 -5.76
N THR A 95 -2.13 -19.39 -5.92
CA THR A 95 -2.13 -18.18 -6.74
C THR A 95 -1.04 -17.20 -6.27
N VAL A 96 -0.27 -16.71 -7.25
CA VAL A 96 0.78 -15.71 -7.01
C VAL A 96 0.15 -14.32 -7.09
N SER A 97 0.24 -13.59 -5.97
CA SER A 97 -0.10 -12.18 -5.87
C SER A 97 1.10 -11.31 -6.25
N GLU A 98 0.82 -10.09 -6.69
CA GLU A 98 1.84 -9.14 -7.12
C GLU A 98 1.52 -7.73 -6.62
N VAL A 99 2.56 -7.05 -6.14
CA VAL A 99 2.56 -5.61 -5.84
C VAL A 99 3.83 -5.00 -6.43
N ARG A 100 3.73 -3.77 -6.95
CA ARG A 100 4.87 -3.04 -7.52
C ARG A 100 5.13 -1.78 -6.73
N PHE A 101 6.30 -1.68 -6.11
CA PHE A 101 6.73 -0.45 -5.44
C PHE A 101 7.43 0.46 -6.44
N LYS A 102 6.99 1.72 -6.52
CA LYS A 102 7.72 2.77 -7.26
C LYS A 102 8.70 3.41 -6.30
N VAL A 103 9.98 3.17 -6.50
CA VAL A 103 11.05 3.69 -5.64
C VAL A 103 11.76 4.83 -6.36
N VAL A 104 11.98 5.94 -5.65
CA VAL A 104 12.70 7.12 -6.13
C VAL A 104 13.82 7.49 -5.17
N THR A 105 14.79 8.26 -5.64
CA THR A 105 15.78 8.87 -4.75
C THR A 105 15.28 10.25 -4.30
N GLU A 106 15.08 10.43 -2.99
CA GLU A 106 14.75 11.70 -2.36
C GLU A 106 15.79 12.02 -1.29
N ASP A 107 16.41 13.20 -1.36
CA ASP A 107 17.49 13.62 -0.45
C ASP A 107 18.64 12.58 -0.30
N GLY A 108 18.97 11.88 -1.39
CA GLY A 108 20.00 10.84 -1.41
C GLY A 108 19.58 9.49 -0.81
N THR A 109 18.31 9.32 -0.47
CA THR A 109 17.75 8.09 0.10
C THR A 109 16.71 7.49 -0.85
N SER A 110 16.75 6.17 -1.04
CA SER A 110 15.71 5.45 -1.78
C SER A 110 14.44 5.35 -0.93
N VAL A 111 13.33 5.91 -1.44
CA VAL A 111 12.03 5.95 -0.77
C VAL A 111 10.92 5.48 -1.70
N ILE A 112 9.85 4.94 -1.13
CA ILE A 112 8.65 4.49 -1.84
C ILE A 112 7.81 5.71 -2.19
N ALA A 113 7.73 6.03 -3.48
CA ALA A 113 6.89 7.10 -4.00
C ALA A 113 5.43 6.66 -4.19
N ASP A 114 5.21 5.37 -4.44
CA ASP A 114 3.89 4.78 -4.67
C ASP A 114 3.96 3.26 -4.58
N LEU A 115 2.81 2.61 -4.48
CA LEU A 115 2.67 1.17 -4.69
C LEU A 115 1.46 0.89 -5.58
N ASP A 116 1.66 0.07 -6.61
CA ASP A 116 0.60 -0.40 -7.48
C ASP A 116 0.23 -1.83 -7.08
N ARG A 117 -1.05 -2.05 -6.78
CA ARG A 117 -1.62 -3.40 -6.71
C ARG A 117 -2.08 -3.81 -8.10
N ILE A 118 -2.00 -5.10 -8.42
CA ILE A 118 -2.45 -5.60 -9.72
C ILE A 118 -3.90 -6.09 -9.60
N VAL A 119 -4.84 -5.32 -10.15
CA VAL A 119 -6.28 -5.64 -10.18
C VAL A 119 -6.70 -5.83 -11.62
N ASP A 120 -7.28 -6.98 -11.96
CA ASP A 120 -7.65 -7.35 -13.34
C ASP A 120 -6.52 -7.14 -14.36
N GLY A 121 -5.29 -7.48 -13.95
CA GLY A 121 -4.08 -7.34 -14.77
C GLY A 121 -3.58 -5.89 -14.94
N LYS A 122 -4.18 -4.93 -14.23
CA LYS A 122 -3.82 -3.51 -14.32
C LYS A 122 -3.23 -2.99 -13.00
N PRO A 123 -2.19 -2.13 -13.07
CA PRO A 123 -1.69 -1.47 -11.88
C PRO A 123 -2.70 -0.43 -11.37
N VAL A 124 -3.02 -0.49 -10.09
CA VAL A 124 -3.86 0.46 -9.36
C VAL A 124 -3.04 1.12 -8.27
N SER A 125 -2.73 2.40 -8.49
CA SER A 125 -1.89 3.24 -7.61
C SER A 125 -2.58 3.55 -6.29
N LEU A 126 -1.88 3.32 -5.19
CA LEU A 126 -2.32 3.71 -3.86
C LEU A 126 -2.33 5.23 -3.68
N VAL A 127 -1.34 5.93 -4.23
CA VAL A 127 -1.32 7.40 -4.18
C VAL A 127 -2.50 8.01 -4.92
N ALA A 128 -2.90 7.43 -6.05
CA ALA A 128 -4.09 7.87 -6.77
C ALA A 128 -5.36 7.68 -5.93
N GLU A 129 -5.53 6.53 -5.30
CA GLU A 129 -6.65 6.24 -4.40
C GLU A 129 -6.70 7.21 -3.21
N MET A 130 -5.58 7.46 -2.52
CA MET A 130 -5.51 8.44 -1.43
C MET A 130 -5.94 9.84 -1.89
N LYS A 131 -5.54 10.25 -3.09
CA LYS A 131 -5.95 11.54 -3.66
C LYS A 131 -7.44 11.58 -3.97
N THR A 132 -8.02 10.49 -4.48
CA THR A 132 -9.47 10.37 -4.68
C THR A 132 -10.21 10.51 -3.36
N ILE A 133 -9.80 9.79 -2.31
CA ILE A 133 -10.41 9.90 -0.97
C ILE A 133 -10.36 11.34 -0.46
N ALA A 134 -9.21 12.01 -0.59
CA ALA A 134 -9.06 13.40 -0.17
C ALA A 134 -9.94 14.37 -0.97
N GLN A 135 -10.12 14.14 -2.28
CA GLN A 135 -10.96 14.95 -3.16
C GLN A 135 -12.45 14.76 -2.87
N GLU A 136 -12.89 13.52 -2.69
CA GLU A 136 -14.29 13.17 -2.39
C GLU A 136 -14.67 13.67 -1.00
N GLY A 137 -13.83 13.44 0.01
CA GLY A 137 -14.07 13.92 1.37
C GLY A 137 -14.07 15.45 1.50
N ALA A 138 -13.31 16.16 0.65
CA ALA A 138 -13.30 17.62 0.61
C ALA A 138 -14.49 18.22 -0.16
N SER A 139 -15.24 17.42 -0.91
CA SER A 139 -16.36 17.91 -1.71
C SER A 139 -17.56 18.18 -0.79
N PRO A 140 -18.24 19.34 -0.92
CA PRO A 140 -19.48 19.57 -0.18
C PRO A 140 -20.49 18.48 -0.55
N PRO A 141 -21.34 18.03 0.39
CA PRO A 141 -22.34 17.01 0.09
C PRO A 141 -23.15 17.47 -1.13
N ALA A 142 -23.25 16.61 -2.14
CA ALA A 142 -24.06 16.92 -3.30
C ALA A 142 -25.48 17.25 -2.80
N THR A 143 -25.91 18.49 -3.00
CA THR A 143 -27.32 18.87 -2.82
C THR A 143 -28.14 17.90 -3.63
N GLN A 144 -28.79 16.95 -2.96
CA GLN A 144 -29.82 16.14 -3.56
C GLN A 144 -30.91 17.12 -4.00
N GLN A 145 -30.97 17.39 -5.30
CA GLN A 145 -32.13 18.08 -5.87
C GLN A 145 -33.28 17.10 -5.82
N GLU A 146 -34.28 17.46 -5.00
CA GLU A 146 -35.57 16.80 -4.82
C GLU A 146 -36.35 16.64 -6.15
#